data_AF-W6KFR0-F1
#
_entry.id   AF-W6KFR0-F1
#
_cell.length_a   1.000
_cell.length_b   1.000
_cell.length_c   1.000
_cell.angle_alpha   90.00
_cell.angle_beta   90.00
_cell.angle_gamma   90.00
#
_symmetry.space_group_name_H-M   'P 1'
#
loop_
_entity.id
_entity.type
_entity.pdbx_description
1 polymer ?
#
loop_
_entity_poly.entity_id
_entity_poly.type
_entity_poly.pdbx_seq_one_letter_code
_entity_poly.pdbx_strand_id
1 'polypeptide(L)'
;MCSGNYKKHSVAVSVHKREVPWRRKSITHFFFLYFFMFIVLAGVYYTVLSSGYIELPINDLLASLSDYCRTERVEEDGLGLHPGENVTTLPPATFGVGVWVDESSMLPMVHNILKRIDKRMVEASPSHGELSETMKQKRYIYSFVHLQANTREKNMLVDFKTSDSGVFQTRSDAIKVLSKHARSQQMGLPTFKHVFNPDLSKEMQMIALSIFSLPSKLFGFVQDPQANPIWCHSLDVFQSFCVVLVDTQDQSRVDSNSVSDDMQRHVGLMEKHITAGIASVLAASLSIDSFRPNDIKVWHQLRNQAGCFHAMRSLRALRDSIRDRVDMYSHIKLRGLFTRLQQLVERREFVLAARAADDLQFHPLHAPDQFYPLDYVLTCHIVILLPLFLMTFINARFVADTYHRKRRKNL
;
A
#
# COMPACT_ATOMS: atom_id res chain seq x y z
N MET A 1 -98.46 10.41 60.83
CA MET A 1 -98.30 11.82 61.26
C MET A 1 -97.18 11.91 62.29
N CYS A 2 -96.44 13.02 62.29
CA CYS A 2 -95.31 13.39 63.17
C CYS A 2 -93.89 13.00 62.69
N SER A 3 -93.24 14.01 62.09
CA SER A 3 -91.92 14.59 62.40
C SER A 3 -90.86 13.75 63.15
N GLY A 4 -89.65 13.71 62.59
CA GLY A 4 -88.46 13.18 63.25
C GLY A 4 -87.17 13.54 62.53
N ASN A 5 -86.64 14.72 62.84
CA ASN A 5 -85.31 15.21 62.45
C ASN A 5 -84.20 14.23 62.88
N TYR A 6 -83.42 13.71 61.94
CA TYR A 6 -82.06 13.23 62.23
C TYR A 6 -81.05 13.85 61.24
N LYS A 7 -80.19 14.69 61.83
CA LYS A 7 -79.02 15.31 61.23
C LYS A 7 -78.11 14.26 60.58
N LYS A 8 -77.85 14.39 59.28
CA LYS A 8 -76.72 13.73 58.61
C LYS A 8 -75.43 14.44 59.06
N HIS A 9 -74.66 13.81 59.96
CA HIS A 9 -73.23 14.05 60.06
C HIS A 9 -72.55 13.36 58.87
N SER A 10 -72.43 14.04 57.74
CA SER A 10 -71.45 13.68 56.72
C SER A 10 -70.10 14.23 57.16
N VAL A 11 -69.26 13.39 57.76
CA VAL A 11 -67.84 13.66 57.94
C VAL A 11 -67.22 13.71 56.55
N ALA A 12 -67.12 14.90 55.98
CA ALA A 12 -66.24 15.14 54.84
C ALA A 12 -64.81 15.07 55.36
N VAL A 13 -64.17 13.91 55.25
CA VAL A 13 -62.71 13.80 55.33
C VAL A 13 -62.16 14.56 54.13
N SER A 14 -61.90 15.85 54.33
CA SER A 14 -61.11 16.63 53.40
C SER A 14 -59.68 16.08 53.45
N VAL A 15 -59.34 15.20 52.51
CA VAL A 15 -57.94 14.82 52.26
C VAL A 15 -57.26 16.06 51.69
N HIS A 16 -56.79 16.91 52.58
CA HIS A 16 -55.91 18.02 52.26
C HIS A 16 -54.59 17.42 51.76
N LYS A 17 -54.47 17.21 50.44
CA LYS A 17 -53.19 16.91 49.79
C LYS A 17 -52.27 18.12 50.00
N ARG A 18 -51.57 18.17 51.15
CA ARG A 18 -50.41 19.03 51.33
C ARG A 18 -49.34 18.59 50.33
N GLU A 19 -49.24 19.31 49.21
CA GLU A 19 -48.11 19.18 48.30
C GLU A 19 -46.83 19.59 49.04
N VAL A 20 -45.94 18.64 49.25
CA VAL A 20 -44.76 18.82 50.09
C VAL A 20 -43.66 19.60 49.33
N PRO A 21 -43.10 20.69 49.88
CA PRO A 21 -42.24 21.63 49.16
C PRO A 21 -40.94 21.03 48.58
N TRP A 22 -40.41 19.94 49.14
CA TRP A 22 -39.24 19.24 48.60
C TRP A 22 -39.51 18.55 47.25
N ARG A 23 -40.75 18.11 46.97
CA ARG A 23 -41.12 17.58 45.63
C ARG A 23 -40.97 18.65 44.55
N ARG A 24 -41.20 19.94 44.87
CA ARG A 24 -41.19 21.05 43.90
C ARG A 24 -39.78 21.47 43.47
N LYS A 25 -38.83 21.51 44.39
CA LYS A 25 -37.41 21.75 44.05
C LYS A 25 -36.83 20.59 43.26
N SER A 26 -37.21 19.35 43.59
CA SER A 26 -36.75 18.16 42.88
C SER A 26 -37.16 18.16 41.39
N ILE A 27 -38.42 18.49 41.08
CA ILE A 27 -38.94 18.50 39.70
C ILE A 27 -38.22 19.51 38.79
N THR A 28 -37.92 20.72 39.28
CA THR A 28 -37.18 21.71 38.47
C THR A 28 -35.73 21.29 38.21
N HIS A 29 -35.04 20.66 39.18
CA HIS A 29 -33.68 20.16 38.96
C HIS A 29 -33.68 18.98 37.96
N PHE A 30 -34.66 18.09 38.05
CA PHE A 30 -34.84 17.02 37.07
C PHE A 30 -35.11 17.55 35.65
N PHE A 31 -35.92 18.61 35.52
CA PHE A 31 -36.17 19.25 34.23
C PHE A 31 -34.88 19.85 33.62
N PHE A 32 -34.09 20.59 34.39
CA PHE A 32 -32.84 21.17 33.90
C PHE A 32 -31.82 20.09 33.51
N LEU A 33 -31.68 19.03 34.32
CA LEU A 33 -30.77 17.93 34.02
C LEU A 33 -31.20 17.18 32.75
N TYR A 34 -32.51 16.99 32.56
CA TYR A 34 -33.04 16.35 31.36
C TYR A 34 -32.88 17.21 30.10
N PHE A 35 -33.14 18.51 30.20
CA PHE A 35 -32.95 19.45 29.11
C PHE A 35 -31.47 19.57 28.72
N PHE A 36 -30.58 19.56 29.71
CA PHE A 36 -29.13 19.50 29.48
C PHE A 36 -28.72 18.20 28.75
N MET A 37 -29.20 17.04 29.21
CA MET A 37 -28.97 15.76 28.52
C MET A 37 -29.52 15.78 27.08
N PHE A 38 -30.69 16.37 26.86
CA PHE A 38 -31.26 16.54 25.53
C PHE A 38 -30.39 17.43 24.63
N ILE A 39 -29.86 18.56 25.13
CA ILE A 39 -28.95 19.42 24.36
C ILE A 39 -27.64 18.69 24.05
N VAL A 40 -27.08 17.96 25.02
CA VAL A 40 -25.84 17.17 24.80
C VAL A 40 -26.09 16.08 23.76
N LEU A 41 -27.20 15.33 23.85
CA LEU A 41 -27.59 14.37 22.82
C LEU A 41 -27.81 15.08 21.48
N ALA A 42 -28.59 16.14 21.41
CA ALA A 42 -28.83 16.88 20.17
C ALA A 42 -27.53 17.43 19.56
N GLY A 43 -26.57 17.86 20.39
CA GLY A 43 -25.26 18.31 19.96
C GLY A 43 -24.40 17.18 19.40
N VAL A 44 -24.30 16.05 20.11
CA VAL A 44 -23.61 14.85 19.62
C VAL A 44 -24.26 14.34 18.33
N TYR A 45 -25.59 14.31 18.26
CA TYR A 45 -26.34 13.89 17.08
C TYR A 45 -26.19 14.86 15.92
N TYR A 46 -26.23 16.16 16.16
CA TYR A 46 -25.94 17.18 15.15
C TYR A 46 -24.53 16.99 14.62
N THR A 47 -23.53 16.76 15.48
CA THR A 47 -22.16 16.50 15.00
C THR A 47 -22.06 15.20 14.21
N VAL A 48 -22.80 14.15 14.54
CA VAL A 48 -22.80 12.87 13.80
C VAL A 48 -23.51 13.01 12.44
N LEU A 49 -24.65 13.71 12.39
CA LEU A 49 -25.42 13.97 11.15
C LEU A 49 -24.76 15.03 10.25
N SER A 50 -24.14 16.07 10.82
CA SER A 50 -23.39 17.08 10.07
C SER A 50 -22.04 16.54 9.57
N SER A 51 -21.51 15.51 10.23
CA SER A 51 -20.30 14.79 9.80
C SER A 51 -20.68 13.58 8.96
N GLY A 52 -21.34 13.79 7.82
CA GLY A 52 -21.79 12.66 7.03
C GLY A 52 -20.97 12.41 5.79
N TYR A 53 -21.05 13.35 4.85
CA TYR A 53 -21.15 12.95 3.45
C TYR A 53 -20.64 14.05 2.52
N ILE A 54 -19.78 13.68 1.57
CA ILE A 54 -19.21 14.59 0.57
C ILE A 54 -19.40 13.97 -0.82
N GLU A 55 -19.75 14.82 -1.79
CA GLU A 55 -19.65 14.48 -3.20
C GLU A 55 -18.18 14.60 -3.63
N LEU A 56 -17.58 13.49 -4.02
CA LEU A 56 -16.23 13.48 -4.57
C LEU A 56 -16.31 13.89 -6.05
N PRO A 57 -15.56 14.91 -6.52
CA PRO A 57 -15.58 15.35 -7.91
C PRO A 57 -14.78 14.38 -8.81
N ILE A 58 -15.21 13.10 -8.83
CA ILE A 58 -14.54 12.01 -9.55
C ILE A 58 -14.56 12.28 -11.07
N ASN A 59 -15.61 12.91 -11.59
CA ASN A 59 -15.76 13.19 -13.01
C ASN A 59 -14.72 14.21 -13.52
N ASP A 60 -14.44 15.27 -12.74
CA ASP A 60 -13.45 16.28 -13.10
C ASP A 60 -12.03 15.69 -13.12
N LEU A 61 -11.75 14.80 -12.16
CA LEU A 61 -10.48 14.09 -12.08
C LEU A 61 -10.32 13.06 -13.21
N LEU A 62 -11.39 12.37 -13.58
CA LEU A 62 -11.42 11.45 -14.74
C LEU A 62 -11.20 12.19 -16.06
N ALA A 63 -11.79 13.38 -16.22
CA ALA A 63 -11.54 14.23 -17.39
C ALA A 63 -10.07 14.65 -17.46
N SER A 64 -9.52 15.12 -16.35
CA SER A 64 -8.10 15.51 -16.25
C SER A 64 -7.16 14.34 -16.58
N LEU A 65 -7.41 13.16 -16.01
CA LEU A 65 -6.64 11.95 -16.32
C LEU A 65 -6.76 11.55 -17.79
N SER A 66 -7.97 11.59 -18.36
CA SER A 66 -8.19 11.27 -19.78
C SER A 66 -7.35 12.14 -20.70
N ASP A 67 -7.27 13.44 -20.42
CA ASP A 67 -6.46 14.38 -21.19
C ASP A 67 -4.97 14.06 -21.05
N TYR A 68 -4.48 13.82 -19.83
CA TYR A 68 -3.08 13.48 -19.61
C TYR A 68 -2.69 12.14 -20.24
N CYS A 69 -3.49 11.07 -20.05
CA CYS A 69 -3.19 9.75 -20.63
C CYS A 69 -3.19 9.79 -22.16
N ARG A 70 -4.00 10.65 -22.79
CA ARG A 70 -4.00 10.83 -24.25
C ARG A 70 -2.73 11.52 -24.75
N THR A 71 -2.20 12.49 -24.00
CA THR A 71 -0.95 13.19 -24.36
C THR A 71 0.31 12.35 -24.13
N GLU A 72 0.27 11.36 -23.25
CA GLU A 72 1.41 10.45 -22.96
C GLU A 72 1.44 9.19 -23.83
N ARG A 73 0.56 9.08 -24.83
CA ARG A 73 0.53 7.92 -25.72
C ARG A 73 1.83 7.85 -26.52
N VAL A 74 2.62 6.80 -26.29
CA VAL A 74 3.78 6.46 -27.12
C VAL A 74 3.24 6.06 -28.50
N GLU A 75 3.66 6.75 -29.57
CA GLU A 75 3.34 6.34 -30.95
C GLU A 75 3.95 4.94 -31.22
N GLU A 76 3.06 4.02 -31.60
CA GLU A 76 3.27 2.57 -31.78
C GLU A 76 4.11 2.20 -33.02
N ASP A 77 5.25 2.86 -33.25
CA ASP A 77 6.18 2.41 -34.30
C ASP A 77 7.11 1.31 -33.74
N GLY A 78 6.58 0.09 -33.61
CA GLY A 78 7.40 -1.13 -33.74
C GLY A 78 7.68 -2.01 -32.51
N LEU A 79 7.20 -1.70 -31.30
CA LEU A 79 7.28 -2.63 -30.16
C LEU A 79 5.88 -3.09 -29.76
N GLY A 80 5.56 -4.36 -30.01
CA GLY A 80 4.26 -5.02 -29.79
C GLY A 80 3.81 -5.17 -28.33
N LEU A 81 3.95 -4.14 -27.51
CA LEU A 81 3.32 -4.02 -26.19
C LEU A 81 2.13 -3.07 -26.33
N HIS A 82 0.96 -3.60 -26.64
CA HIS A 82 -0.30 -2.85 -26.53
C HIS A 82 -0.61 -2.63 -25.04
N PRO A 83 -0.59 -1.40 -24.49
CA PRO A 83 -1.36 -1.11 -23.29
C PRO A 83 -2.82 -1.00 -23.76
N GLY A 84 -3.44 -2.14 -24.07
CA GLY A 84 -4.89 -2.19 -24.27
C GLY A 84 -5.60 -1.73 -23.00
N GLU A 85 -6.89 -1.44 -23.10
CA GLU A 85 -7.81 -1.19 -21.96
C GLU A 85 -7.83 -2.29 -20.87
N ASN A 86 -7.00 -3.33 -21.03
CA ASN A 86 -6.84 -4.49 -20.17
C ASN A 86 -5.54 -4.43 -19.34
N VAL A 87 -5.02 -3.25 -18.97
CA VAL A 87 -4.01 -3.15 -17.89
C VAL A 87 -4.71 -3.50 -16.57
N THR A 88 -4.78 -4.79 -16.26
CA THR A 88 -5.42 -5.31 -15.04
C THR A 88 -4.51 -5.27 -13.82
N THR A 89 -3.20 -5.07 -14.03
CA THR A 89 -2.20 -5.13 -12.96
C THR A 89 -1.66 -3.75 -12.65
N LEU A 90 -1.79 -3.33 -11.39
CA LEU A 90 -1.20 -2.11 -10.87
C LEU A 90 0.33 -2.15 -11.07
N PRO A 91 0.95 -1.16 -11.73
CA PRO A 91 2.39 -1.10 -11.85
C PRO A 91 3.03 -0.84 -10.47
N PRO A 92 4.12 -1.54 -10.11
CA PRO A 92 4.76 -1.35 -8.81
C PRO A 92 5.38 0.05 -8.72
N ALA A 93 5.25 0.69 -7.55
CA ALA A 93 5.75 2.04 -7.30
C ALA A 93 7.28 2.09 -7.14
N THR A 94 7.85 1.06 -6.49
CA THR A 94 9.29 0.89 -6.26
C THR A 94 9.67 -0.59 -6.35
N PHE A 95 10.97 -0.84 -6.53
CA PHE A 95 11.54 -2.19 -6.55
C PHE A 95 12.54 -2.37 -5.42
N GLY A 96 12.48 -3.51 -4.75
CA GLY A 96 13.49 -3.96 -3.80
C GLY A 96 14.33 -5.04 -4.45
N VAL A 97 15.65 -4.98 -4.33
CA VAL A 97 16.56 -5.99 -4.88
C VAL A 97 17.34 -6.62 -3.73
N GLY A 98 17.05 -7.88 -3.45
CA GLY A 98 17.82 -8.71 -2.54
C GLY A 98 18.87 -9.49 -3.28
N VAL A 99 20.13 -9.29 -2.91
CA VAL A 99 21.25 -10.04 -3.49
C VAL A 99 21.96 -10.84 -2.41
N TRP A 100 22.07 -12.15 -2.60
CA TRP A 100 22.86 -13.05 -1.78
C TRP A 100 24.17 -13.33 -2.49
N VAL A 101 25.28 -13.18 -1.80
CA VAL A 101 26.62 -13.34 -2.38
C VAL A 101 27.42 -14.29 -1.51
N ASP A 102 28.09 -15.25 -2.14
CA ASP A 102 28.88 -16.27 -1.43
C ASP A 102 30.27 -15.76 -0.98
N GLU A 103 30.82 -14.76 -1.66
CA GLU A 103 32.15 -14.21 -1.38
C GLU A 103 32.11 -12.77 -0.85
N SER A 104 32.85 -12.51 0.22
CA SER A 104 32.94 -11.18 0.84
C SER A 104 33.61 -10.16 -0.07
N SER A 105 34.53 -10.59 -0.93
CA SER A 105 35.22 -9.76 -1.94
C SER A 105 34.25 -9.14 -2.95
N MET A 106 33.13 -9.81 -3.25
CA MET A 106 32.14 -9.38 -4.24
C MET A 106 31.15 -8.35 -3.68
N LEU A 107 30.96 -8.26 -2.36
CA LEU A 107 30.02 -7.33 -1.72
C LEU A 107 30.17 -5.87 -2.18
N PRO A 108 31.36 -5.22 -2.11
CA PRO A 108 31.50 -3.82 -2.52
C PRO A 108 31.22 -3.63 -4.01
N MET A 109 31.60 -4.61 -4.83
CA MET A 109 31.38 -4.59 -6.27
C MET A 109 29.88 -4.64 -6.60
N VAL A 110 29.15 -5.59 -6.04
CA VAL A 110 27.70 -5.74 -6.24
C VAL A 110 26.94 -4.50 -5.77
N HIS A 111 27.29 -3.96 -4.60
CA HIS A 111 26.70 -2.70 -4.12
C HIS A 111 26.93 -1.54 -5.09
N ASN A 112 28.15 -1.39 -5.62
CA ASN A 112 28.47 -0.33 -6.58
C ASN A 112 27.70 -0.51 -7.90
N ILE A 113 27.54 -1.74 -8.38
CA ILE A 113 26.77 -2.05 -9.60
C ILE A 113 25.31 -1.64 -9.42
N LEU A 114 24.66 -2.07 -8.34
CA LEU A 114 23.25 -1.73 -8.06
C LEU A 114 23.06 -0.22 -7.91
N LYS A 115 23.99 0.47 -7.25
CA LYS A 115 23.98 1.93 -7.11
C LYS A 115 24.12 2.64 -8.46
N ARG A 116 24.98 2.14 -9.36
CA ARG A 116 25.12 2.68 -10.73
C ARG A 116 23.84 2.49 -11.54
N ILE A 117 23.18 1.34 -11.41
CA ILE A 117 21.90 1.06 -12.09
C ILE A 117 20.79 1.99 -11.57
N ASP A 118 20.62 2.10 -10.24
CA ASP A 118 19.63 3.01 -9.64
C ASP A 118 19.87 4.47 -10.08
N LYS A 119 21.13 4.92 -10.07
CA LYS A 119 21.49 6.26 -10.54
C LYS A 119 21.07 6.50 -12.00
N ARG A 120 21.31 5.54 -12.91
CA ARG A 120 20.87 5.65 -14.31
C ARG A 120 19.34 5.68 -14.45
N MET A 121 18.64 4.92 -13.63
CA MET A 121 17.16 4.91 -13.61
C MET A 121 16.59 6.26 -13.20
N VAL A 122 17.24 6.94 -12.24
CA VAL A 122 16.86 8.28 -11.79
C VAL A 122 17.22 9.35 -12.83
N GLU A 123 18.42 9.30 -13.40
CA GLU A 123 18.91 10.31 -14.36
C GLU A 123 18.10 10.35 -15.67
N ALA A 124 17.62 9.20 -16.14
CA ALA A 124 16.84 9.10 -17.37
C ALA A 124 15.32 9.29 -17.15
N SER A 125 14.87 9.57 -15.92
CA SER A 125 13.48 9.89 -15.62
C SER A 125 13.06 11.19 -16.29
N PRO A 126 11.96 11.25 -17.07
CA PRO A 126 11.52 12.47 -17.73
C PRO A 126 11.16 13.55 -16.71
N SER A 127 11.90 14.67 -16.73
CA SER A 127 11.65 15.86 -15.90
C SER A 127 10.38 16.57 -16.37
N HIS A 128 9.23 16.23 -15.80
CA HIS A 128 8.00 17.00 -16.02
C HIS A 128 7.82 18.05 -14.92
N GLY A 129 8.27 19.27 -15.20
CA GLY A 129 8.03 20.45 -14.36
C GLY A 129 9.01 20.62 -13.19
N GLU A 130 9.02 21.83 -12.61
CA GLU A 130 9.88 22.21 -11.48
C GLU A 130 9.90 21.10 -10.42
N LEU A 131 11.07 20.49 -10.27
CA LEU A 131 11.34 19.40 -9.34
C LEU A 131 10.92 19.80 -7.93
N SER A 132 9.75 19.35 -7.49
CA SER A 132 9.49 19.22 -6.06
C SER A 132 10.64 18.41 -5.48
N GLU A 133 11.29 18.91 -4.42
CA GLU A 133 12.44 18.25 -3.77
C GLU A 133 12.19 16.77 -3.44
N THR A 134 10.93 16.36 -3.34
CA THR A 134 10.48 14.98 -3.15
C THR A 134 10.85 14.03 -4.30
N MET A 135 10.93 14.51 -5.55
CA MET A 135 11.34 13.67 -6.69
C MET A 135 12.86 13.48 -6.77
N LYS A 136 13.65 14.46 -6.34
CA LYS A 136 15.13 14.35 -6.28
C LYS A 136 15.61 13.26 -5.31
N GLN A 137 14.73 12.81 -4.40
CA GLN A 137 15.00 11.74 -3.44
C GLN A 137 14.36 10.40 -3.80
N LYS A 138 13.69 10.28 -4.96
CA LYS A 138 12.96 9.08 -5.35
C LYS A 138 13.96 7.99 -5.76
N ARG A 139 14.14 6.99 -4.89
CA ARG A 139 14.87 5.76 -5.22
C ARG A 139 13.92 4.78 -5.91
N TYR A 140 14.35 4.24 -7.05
CA TYR A 140 13.59 3.22 -7.76
C TYR A 140 13.98 1.82 -7.30
N ILE A 141 15.26 1.63 -6.93
CA ILE A 141 15.81 0.36 -6.46
C ILE A 141 16.32 0.49 -5.03
N TYR A 142 15.74 -0.28 -4.12
CA TYR A 142 16.24 -0.47 -2.77
C TYR A 142 17.03 -1.78 -2.71
N SER A 143 18.36 -1.69 -2.69
CA SER A 143 19.22 -2.87 -2.66
C SER A 143 19.59 -3.29 -1.24
N PHE A 144 19.52 -4.58 -0.95
CA PHE A 144 20.20 -5.17 0.20
C PHE A 144 21.06 -6.32 -0.28
N VAL A 145 22.32 -6.32 0.12
CA VAL A 145 23.29 -7.36 -0.27
C VAL A 145 23.70 -8.08 1.00
N HIS A 146 23.49 -9.40 1.02
CA HIS A 146 23.78 -10.25 2.16
C HIS A 146 24.92 -11.21 1.82
N LEU A 147 25.90 -11.29 2.71
CA LEU A 147 26.94 -12.30 2.64
C LEU A 147 26.39 -13.62 3.18
N GLN A 148 26.30 -14.62 2.33
CA GLN A 148 25.96 -15.97 2.76
C GLN A 148 27.20 -16.64 3.36
N ALA A 149 27.40 -16.47 4.67
CA ALA A 149 28.56 -17.03 5.38
C ALA A 149 28.49 -18.57 5.59
N ASN A 150 27.48 -19.26 5.04
CA ASN A 150 27.23 -20.66 5.37
C ASN A 150 28.19 -21.60 4.62
N THR A 151 29.34 -21.83 5.25
CA THR A 151 30.33 -22.88 4.95
C THR A 151 29.72 -24.27 4.76
N ARG A 152 28.54 -24.54 5.32
CA ARG A 152 27.85 -25.84 5.23
C ARG A 152 27.33 -26.18 3.82
N GLU A 153 26.88 -25.19 3.05
CA GLU A 153 26.41 -25.39 1.66
C GLU A 153 27.57 -25.43 0.66
N LYS A 154 28.61 -24.62 0.91
CA LYS A 154 29.87 -24.66 0.14
C LYS A 154 30.53 -26.04 0.25
N ASN A 155 30.50 -26.65 1.44
CA ASN A 155 31.00 -28.02 1.64
C ASN A 155 30.13 -29.10 0.96
N MET A 156 28.80 -28.90 0.88
CA MET A 156 27.91 -29.84 0.16
C MET A 156 28.15 -29.88 -1.36
N LEU A 157 28.61 -28.79 -1.96
CA LEU A 157 28.97 -28.75 -3.39
C LEU A 157 30.42 -29.18 -3.64
N VAL A 158 31.28 -29.14 -2.63
CA VAL A 158 32.70 -29.53 -2.68
C VAL A 158 32.92 -31.01 -2.35
N ASP A 159 32.00 -31.66 -1.64
CA ASP A 159 32.06 -33.11 -1.32
C ASP A 159 31.78 -34.04 -2.52
N PHE A 160 31.46 -33.49 -3.69
CA PHE A 160 31.41 -34.27 -4.92
C PHE A 160 32.84 -34.50 -5.42
N LYS A 161 33.36 -35.72 -5.21
CA LYS A 161 34.63 -36.19 -5.80
C LYS A 161 34.64 -35.82 -7.29
N THR A 162 35.49 -34.85 -7.64
CA THR A 162 35.65 -34.35 -9.01
C THR A 162 36.16 -35.47 -9.89
N SER A 163 35.27 -36.12 -10.63
CA SER A 163 35.66 -36.90 -11.81
C SER A 163 36.13 -35.94 -12.90
N ASP A 164 36.96 -36.40 -13.84
CA ASP A 164 37.42 -35.60 -14.99
C ASP A 164 36.25 -35.05 -15.85
N SER A 165 35.03 -35.59 -15.67
CA SER A 165 33.80 -35.15 -16.35
C SER A 165 33.01 -34.03 -15.64
N GLY A 166 33.50 -33.53 -14.50
CA GLY A 166 32.80 -32.56 -13.66
C GLY A 166 31.68 -33.18 -12.81
N VAL A 167 31.09 -32.39 -11.91
CA VAL A 167 30.00 -32.82 -11.00
C VAL A 167 28.65 -32.69 -11.71
N PHE A 168 28.48 -31.61 -12.46
CA PHE A 168 27.30 -31.34 -13.27
C PHE A 168 27.63 -31.59 -14.75
N GLN A 169 27.16 -32.71 -15.29
CA GLN A 169 27.35 -33.05 -16.70
C GLN A 169 26.42 -32.24 -17.61
N THR A 170 25.22 -31.90 -17.14
CA THR A 170 24.26 -31.08 -17.89
C THR A 170 23.89 -29.80 -17.16
N ARG A 171 23.49 -28.79 -17.93
CA ARG A 171 22.97 -27.53 -17.39
C ARG A 171 21.69 -27.73 -16.57
N SER A 172 20.85 -28.71 -16.94
CA SER A 172 19.61 -29.01 -16.24
C SER A 172 19.87 -29.52 -14.81
N ASP A 173 20.89 -30.37 -14.64
CA ASP A 173 21.27 -30.89 -13.33
C ASP A 173 21.78 -29.78 -12.41
N ALA A 174 22.64 -28.91 -12.94
CA ALA A 174 23.12 -27.73 -12.22
C ALA A 174 21.97 -26.79 -11.85
N ILE A 175 21.05 -26.50 -12.78
CA ILE A 175 19.86 -25.68 -12.51
C ILE A 175 19.06 -26.29 -11.37
N LYS A 176 18.76 -27.59 -11.40
CA LYS A 176 17.91 -28.24 -10.39
C LYS A 176 18.49 -28.08 -8.98
N VAL A 177 19.80 -28.28 -8.81
CA VAL A 177 20.48 -28.16 -7.51
C VAL A 177 20.58 -26.70 -7.07
N LEU A 178 21.10 -25.82 -7.94
CA LEU A 178 21.30 -24.40 -7.63
C LEU A 178 19.98 -23.67 -7.40
N SER A 179 18.91 -24.04 -8.10
CA SER A 179 17.56 -23.50 -7.89
C SER A 179 17.05 -23.79 -6.48
N LYS A 180 17.30 -25.00 -5.96
CA LYS A 180 16.89 -25.38 -4.61
C LYS A 180 17.65 -24.55 -3.57
N HIS A 181 18.95 -24.37 -3.75
CA HIS A 181 19.76 -23.52 -2.88
C HIS A 181 19.30 -22.07 -2.97
N ALA A 182 19.23 -21.49 -4.17
CA ALA A 182 18.80 -20.11 -4.38
C ALA A 182 17.44 -19.83 -3.71
N ARG A 183 16.45 -20.72 -3.88
CA ARG A 183 15.15 -20.58 -3.19
C ARG A 183 15.26 -20.61 -1.67
N SER A 184 16.15 -21.45 -1.13
CA SER A 184 16.44 -21.50 0.31
C SER A 184 17.10 -20.22 0.81
N GLN A 185 18.07 -19.66 0.07
CA GLN A 185 18.74 -18.41 0.42
C GLN A 185 17.76 -17.23 0.39
N GLN A 186 16.95 -17.19 -0.66
CA GLN A 186 16.03 -16.10 -0.93
C GLN A 186 14.80 -16.11 -0.02
N MET A 187 14.55 -17.20 0.71
CA MET A 187 13.46 -17.35 1.69
C MET A 187 12.07 -16.96 1.16
N GLY A 188 11.84 -17.04 -0.16
CA GLY A 188 10.60 -16.58 -0.77
C GLY A 188 10.43 -15.06 -0.77
N LEU A 189 11.50 -14.26 -0.74
CA LEU A 189 11.50 -12.79 -0.75
C LEU A 189 10.45 -12.17 -1.71
N PRO A 190 10.30 -12.64 -2.96
CA PRO A 190 9.32 -12.07 -3.90
C PRO A 190 7.85 -12.25 -3.50
N THR A 191 7.55 -13.12 -2.55
CA THR A 191 6.20 -13.25 -1.98
C THR A 191 5.90 -12.17 -0.93
N PHE A 192 6.91 -11.46 -0.43
CA PHE A 192 6.74 -10.43 0.58
C PHE A 192 6.54 -9.06 -0.05
N LYS A 193 5.31 -8.55 -0.02
CA LYS A 193 4.95 -7.23 -0.56
C LYS A 193 5.15 -6.07 0.42
N HIS A 194 5.18 -6.35 1.73
CA HIS A 194 5.04 -5.32 2.78
C HIS A 194 6.21 -5.22 3.77
N VAL A 195 7.22 -6.08 3.69
CA VAL A 195 8.22 -6.23 4.78
C VAL A 195 9.31 -5.13 4.76
N PHE A 196 9.56 -4.49 3.62
CA PHE A 196 10.74 -3.63 3.44
C PHE A 196 10.45 -2.15 3.16
N ASN A 197 9.18 -1.72 3.13
CA ASN A 197 8.88 -0.30 2.94
C ASN A 197 8.57 0.41 4.27
N PRO A 198 9.37 1.41 4.68
CA PRO A 198 9.05 2.23 5.85
C PRO A 198 7.79 3.08 5.64
N ASP A 199 7.41 3.33 4.38
CA ASP A 199 6.20 4.05 4.00
C ASP A 199 5.16 3.03 3.53
N LEU A 200 4.17 2.76 4.39
CA LEU A 200 3.05 1.83 4.11
C LEU A 200 2.26 2.19 2.84
N SER A 201 2.38 3.44 2.36
CA SER A 201 1.72 3.88 1.12
C SER A 201 2.48 3.52 -0.16
N LYS A 202 3.64 2.86 -0.04
CA LYS A 202 4.49 2.48 -1.17
C LYS A 202 4.64 0.95 -1.19
N GLU A 203 3.93 0.29 -2.09
CA GLU A 203 4.15 -1.13 -2.38
C GLU A 203 5.49 -1.30 -3.10
N MET A 204 6.29 -2.26 -2.65
CA MET A 204 7.60 -2.57 -3.20
C MET A 204 7.57 -3.97 -3.80
N GLN A 205 7.90 -4.09 -5.09
CA GLN A 205 8.07 -5.38 -5.74
C GLN A 205 9.48 -5.90 -5.46
N MET A 206 9.59 -7.07 -4.84
CA MET A 206 10.88 -7.62 -4.44
C MET A 206 11.44 -8.54 -5.53
N ILE A 207 12.68 -8.31 -5.93
CA ILE A 207 13.48 -9.11 -6.85
C ILE A 207 14.57 -9.80 -6.03
N ALA A 208 14.74 -11.10 -6.22
CA ALA A 208 15.71 -11.91 -5.50
C ALA A 208 16.76 -12.49 -6.45
N LEU A 209 18.04 -12.26 -6.13
CA LEU A 209 19.18 -12.74 -6.89
C LEU A 209 20.21 -13.43 -5.98
N SER A 210 20.53 -14.69 -6.27
CA SER A 210 21.67 -15.37 -5.63
C SER A 210 22.88 -15.38 -6.57
N ILE A 211 24.05 -15.00 -6.07
CA ILE A 211 25.32 -15.01 -6.81
C ILE A 211 26.24 -16.05 -6.17
N PHE A 212 26.38 -17.18 -6.85
CA PHE A 212 27.25 -18.27 -6.45
C PHE A 212 28.65 -18.09 -7.03
N SER A 213 29.68 -18.35 -6.23
CA SER A 213 31.08 -18.39 -6.69
C SER A 213 31.56 -19.83 -6.66
N LEU A 214 31.68 -20.46 -7.83
CA LEU A 214 31.91 -21.91 -7.94
C LEU A 214 33.05 -22.22 -8.93
N PRO A 215 33.88 -23.24 -8.65
CA PRO A 215 34.92 -23.67 -9.58
C PRO A 215 34.36 -24.08 -10.94
N SER A 216 34.99 -23.62 -12.02
CA SER A 216 34.62 -23.98 -13.41
C SER A 216 34.59 -25.50 -13.65
N LYS A 217 35.52 -26.23 -13.02
CA LYS A 217 35.65 -27.69 -13.07
C LYS A 217 34.41 -28.46 -12.60
N LEU A 218 33.50 -27.83 -11.86
CA LEU A 218 32.25 -28.48 -11.45
C LEU A 218 31.27 -28.66 -12.63
N PHE A 219 31.44 -27.91 -13.71
CA PHE A 219 30.49 -27.84 -14.83
C PHE A 219 31.09 -28.46 -16.10
N GLY A 220 30.82 -29.75 -16.33
CA GLY A 220 31.33 -30.48 -17.50
C GLY A 220 30.77 -30.01 -18.85
N PHE A 221 29.74 -29.15 -18.85
CA PHE A 221 29.14 -28.56 -20.05
C PHE A 221 29.75 -27.21 -20.44
N VAL A 222 30.61 -26.62 -19.60
CA VAL A 222 31.26 -25.33 -19.91
C VAL A 222 32.53 -25.62 -20.70
N GLN A 223 32.53 -25.24 -21.98
CA GLN A 223 33.68 -25.46 -22.88
C GLN A 223 34.77 -24.39 -22.72
N ASP A 224 34.38 -23.14 -22.49
CA ASP A 224 35.31 -22.01 -22.30
C ASP A 224 34.84 -21.11 -21.14
N PRO A 225 35.40 -21.30 -19.93
CA PRO A 225 35.06 -20.49 -18.76
C PRO A 225 35.63 -19.07 -18.82
N GLN A 226 36.64 -18.80 -19.67
CA GLN A 226 37.22 -17.47 -19.82
C GLN A 226 36.37 -16.59 -20.75
N ALA A 227 35.76 -17.18 -21.79
CA ALA A 227 34.81 -16.46 -22.64
C ALA A 227 33.46 -16.18 -21.95
N ASN A 228 32.99 -17.10 -21.10
CA ASN A 228 31.72 -16.98 -20.37
C ASN A 228 31.91 -17.20 -18.86
N PRO A 229 32.51 -16.23 -18.15
CA PRO A 229 32.83 -16.37 -16.73
C PRO A 229 31.60 -16.27 -15.82
N ILE A 230 30.45 -15.88 -16.37
CA ILE A 230 29.19 -15.79 -15.63
C ILE A 230 28.06 -16.47 -16.38
N TRP A 231 27.26 -17.23 -15.65
CA TRP A 231 26.02 -17.83 -16.14
C TRP A 231 24.86 -17.50 -15.21
N CYS A 232 23.82 -16.85 -15.73
CA CYS A 232 22.59 -16.56 -14.99
C CYS A 232 21.40 -17.40 -15.47
N HIS A 233 20.45 -17.65 -14.57
CA HIS A 233 19.21 -18.34 -14.84
C HIS A 233 18.06 -17.71 -14.04
N SER A 234 16.92 -17.51 -14.70
CA SER A 234 15.68 -17.07 -14.06
C SER A 234 14.89 -18.29 -13.61
N LEU A 235 14.54 -18.30 -12.32
CA LEU A 235 13.67 -19.31 -11.69
C LEU A 235 12.20 -18.96 -11.87
N ASP A 236 11.92 -17.65 -11.84
CA ASP A 236 10.63 -17.00 -11.99
C ASP A 236 10.88 -15.53 -12.40
N VAL A 237 9.83 -14.77 -12.69
CA VAL A 237 9.89 -13.35 -13.11
C VAL A 237 10.71 -12.50 -12.13
N PHE A 238 10.67 -12.81 -10.83
CA PHE A 238 11.35 -12.05 -9.78
C PHE A 238 12.40 -12.84 -8.99
N GLN A 239 12.70 -14.09 -9.40
CA GLN A 239 13.69 -14.94 -8.75
C GLN A 239 14.73 -15.39 -9.76
N SER A 240 16.00 -15.19 -9.45
CA SER A 240 17.10 -15.58 -10.33
C SER A 240 18.32 -16.01 -9.53
N PHE A 241 19.22 -16.72 -10.20
CA PHE A 241 20.58 -16.92 -9.70
C PHE A 241 21.61 -16.71 -10.80
N CYS A 242 22.83 -16.35 -10.42
CA CYS A 242 24.00 -16.30 -11.27
C CYS A 242 25.11 -17.14 -10.65
N VAL A 243 25.92 -17.76 -11.49
CA VAL A 243 27.12 -18.50 -11.13
C VAL A 243 28.30 -17.78 -11.75
N VAL A 244 29.24 -17.35 -10.92
CA VAL A 244 30.56 -16.86 -11.32
C VAL A 244 31.51 -18.05 -11.31
N LEU A 245 32.09 -18.34 -12.46
CA LEU A 245 33.02 -19.45 -12.65
C LEU A 245 34.42 -18.99 -12.24
N VAL A 246 34.94 -19.56 -11.16
CA VAL A 246 36.29 -19.25 -10.66
C VAL A 246 37.28 -20.30 -11.14
N ASP A 247 38.43 -19.84 -11.64
CA ASP A 247 39.50 -20.74 -12.04
C ASP A 247 40.43 -21.04 -10.85
N THR A 248 40.59 -22.33 -10.55
CA THR A 248 41.32 -22.79 -9.34
C THR A 248 42.83 -22.53 -9.36
N GLN A 249 43.41 -22.13 -10.50
CA GLN A 249 44.87 -21.89 -10.58
C GLN A 249 45.32 -20.56 -9.97
N ASP A 250 44.42 -19.59 -9.78
CA ASP A 250 44.76 -18.25 -9.28
C ASP A 250 44.95 -18.17 -7.75
N GLN A 251 44.47 -19.16 -6.98
CA GLN A 251 44.70 -19.18 -5.52
C GLN A 251 46.11 -19.62 -5.13
N SER A 252 46.83 -20.31 -6.01
CA SER A 252 48.20 -20.81 -5.78
C SER A 252 49.31 -19.80 -6.13
N ARG A 253 48.98 -18.59 -6.59
CA ARG A 253 49.96 -17.55 -6.99
C ARG A 253 49.95 -16.30 -6.10
N VAL A 254 49.35 -16.37 -4.91
CA VAL A 254 49.30 -15.26 -3.93
C VAL A 254 50.52 -15.24 -3.01
N ASP A 255 51.69 -15.60 -3.54
CA ASP A 255 52.99 -15.39 -2.89
C ASP A 255 53.89 -14.60 -3.86
N SER A 256 53.63 -13.31 -4.03
CA SER A 256 54.66 -12.31 -4.37
C SER A 256 54.06 -10.90 -4.43
N ASN A 257 54.73 -9.96 -3.74
CA ASN A 257 54.35 -8.56 -3.51
C ASN A 257 54.36 -7.65 -4.77
N SER A 258 53.89 -8.13 -5.91
CA SER A 258 53.65 -7.30 -7.09
C SER A 258 52.29 -7.65 -7.66
N VAL A 259 51.31 -6.76 -7.46
CA VAL A 259 50.06 -6.77 -8.22
C VAL A 259 50.46 -6.60 -9.70
N SER A 260 50.55 -7.72 -10.41
CA SER A 260 50.85 -7.71 -11.84
C SER A 260 49.70 -7.00 -12.58
N ASP A 261 50.02 -6.18 -13.59
CA ASP A 261 49.04 -5.51 -14.46
C ASP A 261 47.98 -6.49 -15.02
N ASP A 262 48.35 -7.76 -15.21
CA ASP A 262 47.45 -8.82 -15.67
C ASP A 262 46.39 -9.19 -14.62
N MET A 263 46.72 -9.18 -13.32
CA MET A 263 45.76 -9.43 -12.24
C MET A 263 44.73 -8.30 -12.16
N GLN A 264 45.17 -7.05 -12.37
CA GLN A 264 44.29 -5.89 -12.33
C GLN A 264 43.35 -5.84 -13.56
N ARG A 265 43.84 -6.27 -14.73
CA ARG A 265 43.00 -6.49 -15.93
C ARG A 265 41.98 -7.59 -15.73
N HIS A 266 42.36 -8.71 -15.09
CA HIS A 266 41.46 -9.83 -14.82
C HIS A 266 40.33 -9.44 -13.86
N VAL A 267 40.63 -8.71 -12.78
CA VAL A 267 39.63 -8.17 -11.85
C VAL A 267 38.66 -7.21 -12.55
N GLY A 268 39.17 -6.32 -13.41
CA GLY A 268 38.33 -5.38 -14.18
C GLY A 268 37.41 -6.09 -15.19
N LEU A 269 37.88 -7.16 -15.82
CA LEU A 269 37.07 -8.01 -16.69
C LEU A 269 35.97 -8.73 -15.90
N MET A 270 36.30 -9.32 -14.75
CA MET A 270 35.32 -9.99 -13.89
C MET A 270 34.23 -9.02 -13.40
N GLU A 271 34.60 -7.80 -12.99
CA GLU A 271 33.62 -6.75 -12.64
C GLU A 271 32.68 -6.46 -13.80
N LYS A 272 33.20 -6.36 -15.03
CA LYS A 272 32.38 -6.11 -16.23
C LYS A 272 31.38 -7.24 -16.49
N HIS A 273 31.79 -8.50 -16.34
CA HIS A 273 30.91 -9.65 -16.54
C HIS A 273 29.85 -9.74 -15.44
N ILE A 274 30.22 -9.55 -14.17
CA ILE A 274 29.27 -9.50 -13.05
C ILE A 274 28.26 -8.36 -13.24
N THR A 275 28.75 -7.18 -13.67
CA THR A 275 27.89 -6.04 -14.01
C THR A 275 26.89 -6.41 -15.09
N ALA A 276 27.34 -7.05 -16.18
CA ALA A 276 26.48 -7.46 -17.28
C ALA A 276 25.46 -8.52 -16.84
N GLY A 277 25.85 -9.48 -16.00
CA GLY A 277 24.95 -10.50 -15.45
C GLY A 277 23.84 -9.90 -14.58
N ILE A 278 24.21 -9.05 -13.60
CA ILE A 278 23.26 -8.35 -12.73
C ILE A 278 22.34 -7.46 -13.56
N ALA A 279 22.90 -6.69 -14.49
CA ALA A 279 22.12 -5.83 -15.38
C ALA A 279 21.14 -6.65 -16.24
N SER A 280 21.53 -7.81 -16.76
CA SER A 280 20.65 -8.65 -17.58
C SER A 280 19.51 -9.23 -16.76
N VAL A 281 19.78 -9.71 -15.54
CA VAL A 281 18.74 -10.23 -14.64
C VAL A 281 17.76 -9.13 -14.25
N LEU A 282 18.25 -7.94 -13.89
CA LEU A 282 17.38 -6.82 -13.53
C LEU A 282 16.61 -6.29 -14.74
N ALA A 283 17.23 -6.25 -15.93
CA ALA A 283 16.57 -5.84 -17.16
C ALA A 283 15.37 -6.75 -17.45
N ALA A 284 15.58 -8.07 -17.38
CA ALA A 284 14.50 -9.06 -17.52
C ALA A 284 13.41 -8.90 -16.43
N SER A 285 13.80 -8.76 -15.16
CA SER A 285 12.87 -8.65 -14.03
C SER A 285 12.03 -7.36 -14.08
N LEU A 286 12.60 -6.27 -14.61
CA LEU A 286 11.93 -4.99 -14.77
C LEU A 286 11.20 -4.86 -16.11
N SER A 287 11.33 -5.85 -17.01
CA SER A 287 10.82 -5.81 -18.38
C SER A 287 11.32 -4.57 -19.15
N ILE A 288 12.63 -4.32 -19.07
CA ILE A 288 13.34 -3.29 -19.84
C ILE A 288 14.39 -3.96 -20.72
N ASP A 289 14.54 -3.51 -21.96
CA ASP A 289 15.49 -4.13 -22.90
C ASP A 289 16.95 -3.94 -22.47
N SER A 290 17.29 -2.73 -22.00
CA SER A 290 18.61 -2.44 -21.46
C SER A 290 18.62 -1.19 -20.58
N PHE A 291 19.68 -0.99 -19.79
CA PHE A 291 19.87 0.25 -19.01
C PHE A 291 20.52 1.38 -19.82
N ARG A 292 20.20 1.48 -21.12
CA ARG A 292 20.53 2.65 -21.95
C ARG A 292 19.51 3.77 -21.67
N PRO A 293 19.91 5.05 -21.77
CA PRO A 293 19.02 6.17 -21.42
C PRO A 293 17.68 6.17 -22.18
N ASN A 294 17.69 5.81 -23.47
CA ASN A 294 16.48 5.76 -24.29
C ASN A 294 15.51 4.67 -23.81
N ASP A 295 16.02 3.46 -23.58
CA ASP A 295 15.21 2.32 -23.12
C ASP A 295 14.62 2.59 -21.73
N ILE A 296 15.39 3.24 -20.83
CA ILE A 296 14.91 3.66 -19.51
C ILE A 296 13.81 4.71 -19.64
N LYS A 297 13.96 5.67 -20.56
CA LYS A 297 12.95 6.70 -20.81
C LYS A 297 11.64 6.08 -21.32
N VAL A 298 11.73 5.16 -22.29
CA VAL A 298 10.57 4.40 -22.81
C VAL A 298 9.92 3.60 -21.69
N TRP A 299 10.71 2.90 -20.87
CA TRP A 299 10.22 2.15 -19.72
C TRP A 299 9.45 3.04 -18.73
N HIS A 300 9.96 4.23 -18.41
CA HIS A 300 9.26 5.21 -17.55
C HIS A 300 7.94 5.67 -18.18
N GLN A 301 7.94 5.97 -19.49
CA GLN A 301 6.74 6.40 -20.20
C GLN A 301 5.66 5.32 -20.20
N LEU A 302 6.00 4.09 -20.57
CA LEU A 302 5.08 2.95 -20.56
C LEU A 302 4.51 2.71 -19.16
N ARG A 303 5.35 2.80 -18.13
CA ARG A 303 4.93 2.63 -16.74
C ARG A 303 4.01 3.77 -16.27
N ASN A 304 4.29 5.01 -16.66
CA ASN A 304 3.43 6.15 -16.34
C ASN A 304 2.07 6.04 -17.04
N GLN A 305 2.08 5.66 -18.32
CA GLN A 305 0.88 5.42 -19.12
C GLN A 305 0.03 4.29 -18.52
N ALA A 306 0.64 3.17 -18.14
CA ALA A 306 -0.02 2.05 -17.46
C ALA A 306 -0.64 2.50 -16.13
N GLY A 307 0.08 3.31 -15.33
CA GLY A 307 -0.45 3.93 -14.12
C GLY A 307 -1.65 4.83 -14.42
N CYS A 308 -1.58 5.64 -15.47
CA CYS A 308 -2.64 6.56 -15.86
C CYS A 308 -3.93 5.81 -16.21
N PHE A 309 -3.83 4.77 -17.04
CA PHE A 309 -4.98 3.92 -17.38
C PHE A 309 -5.53 3.15 -16.18
N HIS A 310 -4.67 2.62 -15.31
CA HIS A 310 -5.11 1.94 -14.10
C HIS A 310 -5.83 2.89 -13.13
N ALA A 311 -5.33 4.11 -12.94
CA ALA A 311 -5.98 5.13 -12.12
C ALA A 311 -7.38 5.46 -12.65
N MET A 312 -7.51 5.64 -13.97
CA MET A 312 -8.81 5.86 -14.62
C MET A 312 -9.76 4.67 -14.41
N ARG A 313 -9.27 3.44 -14.54
CA ARG A 313 -10.06 2.23 -14.31
C ARG A 313 -10.57 2.17 -12.86
N SER A 314 -9.69 2.34 -11.87
CA SER A 314 -10.07 2.30 -10.46
C SER A 314 -11.07 3.41 -10.10
N LEU A 315 -10.88 4.63 -10.63
CA LEU A 315 -11.83 5.73 -10.42
C LEU A 315 -13.19 5.50 -11.10
N ARG A 316 -13.22 4.91 -12.30
CA ARG A 316 -14.47 4.51 -12.95
C ARG A 316 -15.20 3.44 -12.13
N ALA A 317 -14.47 2.43 -11.65
CA ALA A 317 -15.04 1.39 -10.79
C ALA A 317 -15.59 1.97 -9.48
N LEU A 318 -14.87 2.91 -8.86
CA LEU A 318 -15.35 3.63 -7.68
C LEU A 318 -16.62 4.45 -8.00
N ARG A 319 -16.62 5.21 -9.09
CA ARG A 319 -17.79 5.99 -9.53
C ARG A 319 -19.00 5.11 -9.76
N ASP A 320 -18.83 4.00 -10.47
CA ASP A 320 -19.91 3.08 -10.78
C ASP A 320 -20.43 2.41 -9.48
N SER A 321 -19.52 2.04 -8.56
CA SER A 321 -19.90 1.52 -7.24
C SER A 321 -20.66 2.53 -6.36
N ILE A 322 -20.33 3.83 -6.44
CA ILE A 322 -21.07 4.88 -5.74
C ILE A 322 -22.43 5.08 -6.40
N ARG A 323 -22.49 5.10 -7.74
CA ARG A 323 -23.73 5.30 -8.51
C ARG A 323 -24.74 4.17 -8.29
N ASP A 324 -24.28 2.93 -8.27
CA ASP A 324 -25.13 1.75 -8.04
C ASP A 324 -25.70 1.71 -6.61
N ARG A 325 -25.14 2.52 -5.70
CA ARG A 325 -25.56 2.62 -4.31
C ARG A 325 -26.10 4.03 -4.07
N VAL A 326 -27.33 4.28 -4.51
CA VAL A 326 -27.99 5.60 -4.51
C VAL A 326 -28.04 6.25 -3.10
N ASP A 327 -28.00 5.45 -2.04
CA ASP A 327 -27.97 5.93 -0.64
C ASP A 327 -26.56 6.12 -0.07
N MET A 328 -25.52 5.78 -0.83
CA MET A 328 -24.13 5.77 -0.39
C MET A 328 -23.42 7.07 -0.75
N TYR A 329 -23.32 7.96 0.21
CA TYR A 329 -22.46 9.13 0.10
C TYR A 329 -21.07 8.84 0.67
N SER A 330 -20.03 9.46 0.11
CA SER A 330 -18.65 9.25 0.56
C SER A 330 -18.39 9.93 1.90
N HIS A 331 -17.82 9.20 2.85
CA HIS A 331 -17.53 9.70 4.20
C HIS A 331 -16.53 10.87 4.15
N ILE A 332 -16.74 11.95 4.91
CA ILE A 332 -15.89 13.17 4.91
C ILE A 332 -14.39 12.90 5.13
N LYS A 333 -14.06 11.86 5.90
CA LYS A 333 -12.68 11.36 6.13
C LYS A 333 -11.94 10.99 4.83
N LEU A 334 -12.66 10.64 3.76
CA LEU A 334 -12.08 10.31 2.46
C LEU A 334 -11.62 11.54 1.68
N ARG A 335 -12.02 12.75 2.07
CA ARG A 335 -11.63 14.00 1.40
C ARG A 335 -10.11 14.15 1.32
N GLY A 336 -9.39 13.81 2.40
CA GLY A 336 -7.93 13.89 2.42
C GLY A 336 -7.28 12.91 1.43
N LEU A 337 -7.82 11.71 1.28
CA LEU A 337 -7.34 10.71 0.31
C LEU A 337 -7.62 11.17 -1.12
N PHE A 338 -8.80 11.70 -1.38
CA PHE A 338 -9.16 12.25 -2.69
C PHE A 338 -8.30 13.47 -3.05
N THR A 339 -8.06 14.40 -2.12
CA THR A 339 -7.16 15.54 -2.35
C THR A 339 -5.73 15.08 -2.63
N ARG A 340 -5.24 14.05 -1.93
CA ARG A 340 -3.94 13.45 -2.23
C ARG A 340 -3.89 12.87 -3.64
N LEU A 341 -4.94 12.14 -4.05
CA LEU A 341 -5.04 11.60 -5.40
C LEU A 341 -5.02 12.72 -6.45
N GLN A 342 -5.80 13.78 -6.25
CA GLN A 342 -5.82 14.94 -7.13
C GLN A 342 -4.43 15.59 -7.27
N GLN A 343 -3.72 15.81 -6.16
CA GLN A 343 -2.36 16.34 -6.18
C GLN A 343 -1.39 15.43 -6.95
N LEU A 344 -1.54 14.11 -6.87
CA LEU A 344 -0.70 13.16 -7.62
C LEU A 344 -0.99 13.22 -9.13
N VAL A 345 -2.25 13.39 -9.52
CA VAL A 345 -2.65 13.58 -10.93
C VAL A 345 -2.12 14.91 -11.48
N GLU A 346 -2.27 16.00 -10.74
CA GLU A 346 -1.73 17.32 -11.12
C GLU A 346 -0.21 17.29 -11.30
N ARG A 347 0.49 16.52 -10.46
CA ARG A 347 1.95 16.29 -10.55
C ARG A 347 2.36 15.23 -11.60
N ARG A 348 1.39 14.62 -12.29
CA ARG A 348 1.62 13.54 -13.27
C ARG A 348 2.34 12.32 -12.70
N GLU A 349 2.18 12.06 -11.40
CA GLU A 349 2.73 10.87 -10.74
C GLU A 349 1.76 9.69 -10.88
N PHE A 350 1.50 9.25 -12.12
CA PHE A 350 0.35 8.38 -12.40
C PHE A 350 0.45 6.99 -11.77
N VAL A 351 1.65 6.47 -11.54
CA VAL A 351 1.81 5.20 -10.81
C VAL A 351 1.34 5.33 -9.35
N LEU A 352 1.68 6.44 -8.69
CA LEU A 352 1.23 6.70 -7.33
C LEU A 352 -0.26 7.07 -7.29
N ALA A 353 -0.74 7.79 -8.32
CA ALA A 353 -2.15 8.09 -8.47
C ALA A 353 -2.98 6.80 -8.67
N ALA A 354 -2.49 5.85 -9.47
CA ALA A 354 -3.13 4.55 -9.65
C ALA A 354 -3.31 3.81 -8.32
N ARG A 355 -2.27 3.82 -7.49
CA ARG A 355 -2.34 3.21 -6.15
C ARG A 355 -3.31 3.95 -5.25
N ALA A 356 -3.24 5.29 -5.20
CA ALA A 356 -4.16 6.08 -4.38
C ALA A 356 -5.62 5.92 -4.84
N ALA A 357 -5.87 5.73 -6.13
CA ALA A 357 -7.19 5.42 -6.67
C ALA A 357 -7.66 4.01 -6.27
N ASP A 358 -6.77 3.02 -6.28
CA ASP A 358 -7.05 1.65 -5.84
C ASP A 358 -7.34 1.58 -4.33
N ASP A 359 -6.51 2.24 -3.51
CA ASP A 359 -6.73 2.35 -2.06
C ASP A 359 -8.04 3.07 -1.74
N LEU A 360 -8.43 4.07 -2.55
CA LEU A 360 -9.73 4.73 -2.42
C LEU A 360 -10.86 3.80 -2.82
N GLN A 361 -10.73 3.03 -3.90
CA GLN A 361 -11.74 2.05 -4.34
C GLN A 361 -12.00 0.99 -3.26
N PHE A 362 -10.94 0.46 -2.63
CA PHE A 362 -11.03 -0.61 -1.63
C PHE A 362 -11.03 -0.11 -0.18
N HIS A 363 -11.23 1.19 0.05
CA HIS A 363 -11.18 1.74 1.40
C HIS A 363 -12.25 1.11 2.31
N PRO A 364 -11.96 0.74 3.57
CA PRO A 364 -12.94 0.12 4.47
C PRO A 364 -14.21 0.95 4.70
N LEU A 365 -14.11 2.28 4.60
CA LEU A 365 -15.27 3.18 4.69
C LEU A 365 -16.23 3.08 3.49
N HIS A 366 -15.82 2.41 2.41
CA HIS A 366 -16.69 2.02 1.30
C HIS A 366 -17.22 0.59 1.44
N ALA A 367 -16.77 -0.18 2.44
CA ALA A 367 -17.21 -1.54 2.65
C ALA A 367 -18.68 -1.58 3.14
N PRO A 368 -19.49 -2.53 2.63
CA PRO A 368 -20.92 -2.61 2.96
C PRO A 368 -21.19 -2.83 4.46
N ASP A 369 -20.28 -3.48 5.20
CA ASP A 369 -20.51 -3.88 6.60
C ASP A 369 -20.42 -2.74 7.63
N GLN A 370 -19.95 -1.56 7.22
CA GLN A 370 -19.89 -0.36 8.09
C GLN A 370 -20.96 0.68 7.75
N PHE A 371 -21.79 0.41 6.73
CA PHE A 371 -22.74 1.39 6.23
C PHE A 371 -24.15 1.13 6.76
N TYR A 372 -24.69 2.10 7.49
CA TYR A 372 -26.11 2.15 7.84
C TYR A 372 -26.81 3.06 6.83
N PRO A 373 -27.87 2.59 6.14
CA PRO A 373 -28.64 3.45 5.25
C PRO A 373 -29.09 4.70 5.99
N LEU A 374 -29.10 5.85 5.31
CA LEU A 374 -29.46 7.12 5.93
C LEU A 374 -30.83 7.03 6.63
N ASP A 375 -31.77 6.31 6.03
CA ASP A 375 -33.10 6.04 6.58
C ASP A 375 -33.05 5.20 7.86
N TYR A 376 -32.15 4.22 7.94
CA TYR A 376 -31.94 3.43 9.14
C TYR A 376 -31.30 4.26 10.25
N VAL A 377 -30.31 5.11 9.91
CA VAL A 377 -29.70 6.06 10.84
C VAL A 377 -30.77 7.02 11.35
N LEU A 378 -31.50 7.71 10.47
CA LEU A 378 -32.58 8.64 10.82
C LEU A 378 -33.66 7.97 11.66
N THR A 379 -34.10 6.76 11.29
CA THR A 379 -35.13 6.03 12.03
C THR A 379 -34.64 5.63 13.42
N CYS A 380 -33.45 5.06 13.55
CA CYS A 380 -32.85 4.78 14.86
C CYS A 380 -32.69 6.05 15.69
N HIS A 381 -32.32 7.17 15.06
CA HIS A 381 -32.11 8.45 15.74
C HIS A 381 -33.43 9.05 16.23
N ILE A 382 -34.49 9.01 15.41
CA ILE A 382 -35.84 9.44 15.80
C ILE A 382 -36.37 8.57 16.92
N VAL A 383 -36.19 7.25 16.85
CA VAL A 383 -36.65 6.29 17.88
C VAL A 383 -35.93 6.51 19.21
N ILE A 384 -34.62 6.81 19.20
CA ILE A 384 -33.86 7.12 20.43
C ILE A 384 -34.26 8.48 21.01
N LEU A 385 -34.55 9.48 20.17
CA LEU A 385 -34.92 10.83 20.63
C LEU A 385 -36.40 10.96 21.02
N LEU A 386 -37.30 10.12 20.51
CA LEU A 386 -38.74 10.20 20.76
C LEU A 386 -39.12 10.17 22.26
N PRO A 387 -38.54 9.29 23.11
CA PRO A 387 -38.79 9.30 24.55
C PRO A 387 -38.32 10.60 25.21
N LEU A 388 -37.24 11.20 24.69
CA LEU A 388 -36.73 12.49 25.16
C LEU A 388 -37.69 13.64 24.83
N PHE A 389 -38.23 13.65 23.62
CA PHE A 389 -39.28 14.60 23.25
C PHE A 389 -40.56 14.41 24.08
N LEU A 390 -41.05 13.18 24.24
CA LEU A 390 -42.27 12.91 25.01
C LEU A 390 -42.15 13.38 26.47
N MET A 391 -41.05 13.06 27.14
CA MET A 391 -40.84 13.45 28.54
C MET A 391 -40.60 14.95 28.71
N THR A 392 -39.92 15.62 27.78
CA THR A 392 -39.79 17.09 27.81
C THR A 392 -41.16 17.75 27.69
N PHE A 393 -42.02 17.29 26.77
CA PHE A 393 -43.38 17.79 26.62
C PHE A 393 -44.25 17.53 27.86
N ILE A 394 -44.18 16.34 28.44
CA ILE A 394 -44.90 16.00 29.68
C ILE A 394 -44.44 16.90 30.83
N ASN A 395 -43.13 17.08 31.00
CA ASN A 395 -42.59 17.94 32.05
C ASN A 395 -42.94 19.42 31.85
N ALA A 396 -42.86 19.92 30.61
CA ALA A 396 -43.27 21.29 30.27
C ALA A 396 -44.75 21.52 30.62
N ARG A 397 -45.63 20.54 30.33
CA ARG A 397 -47.03 20.60 30.72
C ARG A 397 -47.22 20.66 32.23
N PHE A 398 -46.48 19.86 33.00
CA PHE A 398 -46.53 19.92 34.47
C PHE A 398 -46.05 21.27 35.02
N VAL A 399 -45.02 21.87 34.42
CA VAL A 399 -44.52 23.21 34.79
C VAL A 399 -45.54 24.30 34.44
N ALA A 400 -46.16 24.25 33.26
CA ALA A 400 -47.20 25.19 32.86
C ALA A 400 -48.44 25.08 33.76
N ASP A 401 -48.91 23.86 34.05
CA ASP A 401 -50.04 23.62 34.95
C ASP A 401 -49.76 24.13 36.37
N THR A 402 -48.53 23.97 36.86
CA THR A 402 -48.14 24.53 38.18
C THR A 402 -48.03 26.05 38.17
N TYR A 403 -47.59 26.67 37.08
CA TYR A 403 -47.58 28.12 36.90
C TYR A 403 -49.00 28.69 36.87
N HIS A 404 -49.91 28.11 36.10
CA HIS A 404 -51.31 28.52 36.03
C HIS A 404 -52.04 28.34 37.37
N ARG A 405 -51.77 27.26 38.11
CA ARG A 405 -52.31 27.06 39.47
C ARG A 405 -51.77 28.08 40.47
N LYS A 406 -50.49 28.49 40.39
CA LYS A 406 -49.95 29.58 41.22
C LYS A 406 -50.61 30.91 40.89
N ARG A 407 -50.79 31.22 39.60
CA ARG A 407 -51.44 32.47 39.16
C ARG A 407 -52.90 32.55 39.61
N ARG A 408 -53.64 31.44 39.59
CA ARG A 408 -55.02 31.34 40.12
C ARG A 408 -55.15 31.39 41.64
N LYS A 409 -54.05 31.24 42.40
CA LYS A 409 -54.04 31.39 43.86
C LYS A 409 -53.63 32.80 44.32
N ASN A 410 -53.10 33.60 43.40
CA ASN A 410 -52.66 34.98 43.64
C ASN A 410 -53.62 36.02 43.02
N LEU A 411 -54.67 35.55 42.34
CA LEU A 411 -55.92 36.26 42.04
C LEU A 411 -56.94 35.79 43.06
#